data_AF-A0A924PYJ1-F1
#
_entry.id   AF-A0A924PYJ1-F1
#
_cell.length_a   1.000
_cell.length_b   1.000
_cell.length_c   1.000
_cell.angle_alpha   90.00
_cell.angle_beta   90.00
_cell.angle_gamma   90.00
#
_symmetry.space_group_name_H-M   'P 1'
#
loop_
_entity.id
_entity.type
_entity.pdbx_description
1 polymer ?
#
loop_
_entity_poly.entity_id
_entity_poly.type
_entity_poly.pdbx_seq_one_letter_code
_entity_poly.pdbx_strand_id
1 'polypeptide(L)'
;MRCIASAAQVGAWLRTKARGIQVIDDQVTGVETGEGGITALTLESGQRVAGDFFVDCTGFRRRLIGELGAEWQSFRDVLPVNRAMPFWVDLKEGE
;
A
#
# COMPACT_ATOMS: atom_id res chain seq x y z
N MET A 1 -18.09 19.76 -14.02
CA MET A 1 -18.33 18.60 -13.12
C MET A 1 -17.07 17.74 -13.13
N ARG A 2 -16.31 17.63 -12.03
CA ARG A 2 -15.04 16.87 -11.99
C ARG A 2 -15.36 15.38 -11.92
N CYS A 3 -15.60 14.74 -13.06
CA CYS A 3 -15.82 13.30 -13.14
C CYS A 3 -14.48 12.58 -13.19
N ILE A 4 -13.81 12.45 -12.03
CA ILE A 4 -12.76 11.45 -11.85
C ILE A 4 -12.87 10.98 -10.40
N ALA A 5 -13.43 9.79 -10.17
CA ALA A 5 -13.29 9.14 -8.88
C ALA A 5 -11.82 8.75 -8.72
N SER A 6 -11.02 9.58 -8.06
CA SER A 6 -9.64 9.22 -7.75
C SER A 6 -9.62 8.01 -6.82
N ALA A 7 -8.67 7.09 -7.02
CA ALA A 7 -8.49 5.94 -6.13
C ALA A 7 -8.31 6.37 -4.67
N ALA A 8 -7.68 7.53 -4.43
CA ALA A 8 -7.54 8.12 -3.10
C ALA A 8 -8.89 8.51 -2.46
N GLN A 9 -9.82 9.10 -3.22
CA GLN A 9 -11.16 9.43 -2.72
C GLN A 9 -11.98 8.17 -2.43
N VAL A 10 -11.86 7.13 -3.27
CA VAL A 10 -12.49 5.84 -3.00
C VAL A 10 -11.93 5.23 -1.71
N GLY A 11 -10.61 5.25 -1.52
CA GLY A 11 -9.98 4.80 -0.28
C GLY A 11 -10.45 5.60 0.95
N ALA A 12 -10.50 6.93 0.84
CA ALA A 12 -11.03 7.80 1.89
C ALA A 12 -12.49 7.47 2.22
N TRP A 13 -13.34 7.24 1.21
CA TRP A 13 -14.72 6.84 1.40
C TRP A 13 -14.84 5.46 2.07
N LEU A 14 -14.08 4.46 1.62
CA LEU A 14 -14.06 3.12 2.23
C LEU A 14 -13.63 3.18 3.70
N ARG A 15 -12.66 4.04 4.05
CA ARG A 15 -12.27 4.29 5.45
C ARG A 15 -13.44 4.74 6.31
N THR A 16 -14.40 5.51 5.77
CA THR A 16 -15.62 5.91 6.51
C THR A 16 -16.63 4.76 6.69
N LYS A 17 -16.52 3.69 5.91
CA LYS A 17 -17.40 2.53 5.98
C LYS A 17 -16.86 1.42 6.87
N ALA A 18 -15.54 1.38 7.08
CA ALA A 18 -14.90 0.46 7.99
C ALA A 18 -15.41 0.65 9.43
N ARG A 19 -15.70 -0.47 10.11
CA ARG A 19 -16.11 -0.52 11.51
C ARG A 19 -15.31 -1.60 12.23
N GLY A 20 -15.02 -1.38 13.51
CA GLY A 20 -14.26 -2.34 14.33
C GLY A 20 -12.78 -2.47 13.93
N ILE A 21 -12.23 -1.47 13.23
CA ILE A 21 -10.81 -1.43 12.83
C ILE A 21 -10.09 -0.39 13.68
N GLN A 22 -8.97 -0.78 14.30
CA GLN A 22 -8.05 0.17 14.93
C GLN A 22 -7.21 0.85 13.85
N VAL A 23 -7.18 2.19 13.87
CA VAL A 23 -6.33 2.97 12.95
C VAL A 23 -5.13 3.48 13.74
N ILE A 24 -3.94 3.14 13.26
CA ILE A 24 -2.66 3.62 13.79
C ILE A 24 -2.03 4.47 12.69
N ASP A 25 -1.83 5.76 12.97
CA ASP A 25 -1.18 6.68 12.04
C ASP A 25 0.28 6.85 12.47
N ASP A 26 1.14 6.01 11.90
CA ASP A 26 2.56 5.91 12.23
C ASP A 26 3.31 5.21 11.08
N GLN A 27 4.65 5.25 11.11
CA GLN A 27 5.51 4.62 10.13
C GLN A 27 6.07 3.30 10.65
N VAL A 28 6.02 2.26 9.81
CA VAL A 28 6.70 0.98 10.08
C VAL A 28 8.19 1.14 9.84
N THR A 29 9.00 0.91 10.88
CA THR A 29 10.47 0.98 10.83
C THR A 29 11.10 -0.41 10.83
N GLY A 30 10.49 -1.39 11.49
CA GLY A 30 11.00 -2.76 11.61
C GLY A 30 9.93 -3.82 11.37
N VAL A 31 10.37 -5.00 10.93
CA VAL A 31 9.54 -6.19 10.73
C VAL A 31 10.20 -7.34 11.49
N GLU A 32 9.46 -7.99 12.37
CA GLU A 32 9.90 -9.16 13.12
C GLU A 32 9.38 -10.43 12.43
N THR A 33 10.25 -11.42 12.23
CA THR A 33 9.91 -12.70 11.60
C THR A 33 10.24 -13.88 12.51
N GLY A 34 9.51 -14.99 12.32
CA GLY A 34 9.75 -16.29 12.95
C GLY A 34 9.51 -17.42 11.95
N GLU A 35 9.47 -18.67 12.41
CA GLU A 35 9.31 -19.85 11.54
C GLU A 35 8.05 -19.81 10.65
N GLY A 36 6.97 -19.16 11.14
CA GLY A 36 5.69 -19.04 10.43
C GLY A 36 5.51 -17.78 9.58
N GLY A 37 6.52 -16.91 9.49
CA GLY A 37 6.43 -15.61 8.80
C GLY A 37 6.52 -14.42 9.75
N ILE A 38 5.86 -13.30 9.40
CA ILE A 38 5.89 -12.07 10.19
C ILE A 38 5.12 -12.28 11.50
N THR A 39 5.68 -11.80 12.62
CA THR A 39 5.07 -11.92 13.96
C THR A 39 4.73 -10.55 14.57
N ALA A 40 5.44 -9.49 14.18
CA ALA A 40 5.16 -8.13 14.62
C ALA A 40 5.79 -7.06 13.71
N LEU A 41 5.31 -5.84 13.87
CA LEU A 41 5.87 -4.61 13.29
C LEU A 41 6.37 -3.69 14.40
N THR A 42 7.51 -3.06 14.19
CA THR A 42 7.99 -1.94 15.01
C THR A 42 7.66 -0.64 14.31
N LEU A 43 7.07 0.30 15.03
CA LEU A 43 6.72 1.62 14.52
C LEU A 43 7.75 2.68 14.93
N GLU A 44 7.75 3.83 14.27
CA GLU A 44 8.66 4.94 14.54
C GLU A 44 8.49 5.49 15.96
N SER A 45 7.27 5.47 16.50
CA SER A 45 7.00 5.80 17.90
C SER A 45 7.63 4.85 18.93
N GLY A 46 8.20 3.73 18.49
CA GLY A 46 8.65 2.64 19.35
C GLY A 46 7.53 1.66 19.73
N GLN A 47 6.29 1.89 19.28
CA GLN A 47 5.20 0.95 19.47
C GLN A 47 5.50 -0.37 18.72
N ARG A 48 5.24 -1.50 19.40
CA ARG A 48 5.24 -2.83 18.79
C ARG A 48 3.81 -3.28 18.51
N VAL A 49 3.54 -3.67 17.26
CA VAL A 49 2.24 -4.20 16.82
C VAL A 49 2.39 -5.66 16.46
N ALA A 50 1.92 -6.55 17.34
CA ALA A 50 1.89 -7.99 17.09
C ALA A 50 0.65 -8.39 16.27
N GLY A 51 0.77 -9.48 15.53
CA GLY A 51 -0.36 -10.05 14.79
C GLY A 51 -0.04 -11.44 14.24
N ASP A 52 -1.08 -12.17 13.87
CA ASP A 52 -0.96 -13.53 13.31
C ASP A 52 -0.97 -13.52 11.77
N PHE A 53 -1.49 -12.44 11.17
CA PHE A 53 -1.62 -12.30 9.73
C PHE A 53 -1.42 -10.86 9.28
N PHE A 54 -0.63 -10.66 8.23
CA PHE A 54 -0.24 -9.36 7.72
C PHE A 54 -0.55 -9.23 6.23
N VAL A 55 -1.13 -8.09 5.84
CA VAL A 55 -1.41 -7.76 4.44
C VAL A 55 -0.50 -6.62 4.01
N ASP A 56 0.36 -6.86 3.02
CA ASP A 56 1.29 -5.84 2.51
C ASP A 56 0.57 -4.89 1.52
N CYS A 57 0.14 -3.74 2.02
CA CYS A 57 -0.43 -2.66 1.24
C CYS A 57 0.56 -1.50 1.00
N THR A 58 1.89 -1.75 1.08
CA THR A 58 2.91 -0.69 0.98
C THR A 58 3.27 -0.29 -0.46
N GLY A 59 2.57 -0.86 -1.44
CA GLY A 59 2.75 -0.58 -2.86
C GLY A 59 4.11 -1.07 -3.37
N PHE A 60 4.74 -0.29 -4.26
CA PHE A 60 6.01 -0.67 -4.89
C PHE A 60 7.17 -0.88 -3.89
N ARG A 61 7.05 -0.41 -2.65
CA ARG A 61 8.06 -0.62 -1.61
C ARG A 61 8.16 -2.07 -1.16
N ARG A 62 7.09 -2.87 -1.30
CA ARG A 62 7.06 -4.29 -0.93
C ARG A 62 7.63 -4.57 0.47
N ARG A 63 7.33 -3.70 1.44
CA ARG A 63 8.08 -3.59 2.68
C ARG A 63 7.99 -4.84 3.55
N LEU A 64 6.86 -5.54 3.54
CA LEU A 64 6.64 -6.72 4.38
C LEU A 64 7.00 -7.98 3.59
N ILE A 65 6.50 -8.10 2.36
CA ILE A 65 6.71 -9.32 1.57
C ILE A 65 8.18 -9.52 1.19
N GLY A 66 8.97 -8.44 1.10
CA GLY A 66 10.41 -8.52 0.89
C GLY A 66 11.17 -9.17 2.06
N GLU A 67 10.69 -9.00 3.29
CA GLU A 67 11.29 -9.62 4.51
C GLU A 67 11.09 -11.14 4.55
N LEU A 68 10.15 -11.65 3.74
CA LEU A 68 9.91 -13.09 3.56
C LEU A 68 10.70 -13.68 2.37
N GLY A 69 11.62 -12.92 1.78
CA GLY A 69 12.47 -13.37 0.67
C GLY A 69 11.74 -13.48 -0.68
N ALA A 70 10.57 -12.86 -0.82
CA ALA A 70 9.86 -12.88 -2.09
C ALA A 70 10.58 -12.00 -3.13
N GLU A 71 10.98 -12.61 -4.24
CA GLU A 71 11.67 -11.92 -5.32
C GLU A 71 10.73 -11.16 -6.26
N TRP A 72 11.27 -10.23 -7.05
CA TRP A 72 10.52 -9.56 -8.13
C TRP A 72 10.74 -10.26 -9.46
N GLN A 73 9.65 -10.73 -10.07
CA GLN A 73 9.65 -11.23 -11.44
C GLN A 73 9.35 -10.07 -12.39
N SER A 74 10.36 -9.66 -13.15
CA SER A 74 10.27 -8.57 -14.11
C SER A 74 9.61 -9.04 -15.41
N PHE A 75 8.78 -8.17 -16.01
CA PHE A 75 8.22 -8.35 -17.36
C PHE A 75 8.88 -7.43 -18.41
N ARG A 76 9.97 -6.75 -18.07
CA ARG A 76 10.61 -5.72 -18.91
C ARG A 76 10.99 -6.21 -20.31
N ASP A 77 11.30 -7.49 -20.41
CA ASP A 77 11.73 -8.22 -21.59
C ASP A 77 10.60 -8.38 -22.63
N VAL A 78 9.33 -8.27 -22.19
CA VAL A 78 8.14 -8.30 -23.06
C VAL A 78 7.30 -7.02 -23.00
N LEU A 79 7.44 -6.22 -21.93
CA LEU A 79 6.73 -4.97 -21.67
C LEU A 79 7.73 -3.86 -21.32
N PRO A 80 8.16 -3.03 -22.29
CA PRO A 80 9.29 -2.11 -22.11
C PRO A 80 8.96 -0.86 -21.27
N VAL A 81 7.68 -0.51 -21.10
CA VAL A 81 7.26 0.68 -20.36
C VAL A 81 7.53 0.51 -18.86
N ASN A 82 8.35 1.38 -18.27
CA ASN A 82 8.76 1.30 -16.85
C ASN A 82 8.65 2.63 -16.08
N ARG A 83 8.04 3.65 -16.69
CA ARG A 83 7.78 4.97 -16.09
C ARG A 83 6.45 5.50 -16.62
N ALA A 84 5.77 6.29 -15.78
CA ALA A 84 4.55 7.00 -16.14
C ALA A 84 4.59 8.40 -15.54
N MET A 85 4.03 9.37 -16.26
CA MET A 85 3.85 10.75 -15.79
C MET A 85 2.37 11.11 -15.87
N PRO A 86 1.59 10.89 -14.80
CA PRO A 86 0.18 11.26 -14.79
C PRO A 86 0.02 12.78 -14.67
N PHE A 87 -0.99 13.32 -15.37
CA PHE A 87 -1.39 14.72 -15.28
C PHE A 87 -2.91 14.82 -15.38
N TRP A 88 -3.45 15.93 -14.89
CA TRP A 88 -4.88 16.24 -14.97
C TRP A 88 -5.16 16.99 -16.27
N VAL A 89 -6.29 16.69 -16.88
CA VAL A 89 -6.82 17.44 -18.02
C VAL A 89 -8.24 17.86 -17.66
N ASP A 90 -8.55 19.12 -17.89
CA ASP A 90 -9.92 19.62 -17.74
C ASP A 90 -10.78 19.08 -18.88
N LEU A 91 -11.91 18.46 -18.54
CA LEU A 91 -12.91 18.08 -19.53
C LEU A 91 -13.65 19.32 -20.00
N LYS A 92 -13.70 19.52 -21.32
CA LYS A 92 -14.51 20.58 -21.92
C LYS A 92 -15.99 20.22 -21.86
N GLU A 93 -16.84 21.22 -21.79
CA GLU A 93 -18.28 21.02 -21.72
C GLU A 93 -18.81 20.52 -23.08
N GLY A 94 -19.46 19.35 -23.09
CA GLY A 94 -20.04 18.74 -24.30
C GLY A 94 -19.23 17.64 -24.99
N GLU A 95 -18.06 17.27 -24.45
CA GLU A 95 -17.29 16.06 -24.82
C GLU A 95 -17.50 14.90 -23.83
#